data_AF-A0A086AAU4-F1
#
_entry.id   AF-A0A086AAU4-F1
#
_cell.length_a   1.000
_cell.length_b   1.000
_cell.length_c   1.000
_cell.angle_alpha   90.00
_cell.angle_beta   90.00
_cell.angle_gamma   90.00
#
_symmetry.space_group_name_H-M   'P 1'
#
loop_
_entity.id
_entity.type
_entity.pdbx_description
1 polymer ?
#
loop_
_entity_poly.entity_id
_entity_poly.type
_entity_poly.pdbx_seq_one_letter_code
_entity_poly.pdbx_strand_id
1 'polypeptide(L)'
;MIYFISLKEYEFILDEVQLKASLEIDRTNPPLEVINLDLKRLDLSQIKIEDLFDLIATDSAKIISFILIKLEKYLNKKEVQEYPKGYEPDEADDNIKVLPFYKNFLIPYFIEYYYLKNKPEELCSYLLSLRTPAAKKYDKELKSIYKKINSL
;
A
#
# COMPACT_ATOMS: atom_id res chain seq x y z
N MET A 1 15.32 1.36 6.96
CA MET A 1 14.17 0.50 6.59
C MET A 1 13.88 -0.57 7.65
N ILE A 2 14.79 -1.51 7.93
CA ILE A 2 14.55 -2.58 8.93
C ILE A 2 14.15 -2.02 10.30
N TYR A 3 14.84 -0.98 10.76
CA TYR A 3 14.48 -0.28 12.01
C TYR A 3 13.06 0.31 11.97
N PHE A 4 12.69 0.97 10.87
CA PHE A 4 11.38 1.61 10.71
C PHE A 4 10.23 0.60 10.83
N ILE A 5 10.34 -0.54 10.13
CA ILE A 5 9.34 -1.60 10.16
C ILE A 5 9.35 -2.43 11.46
N SER A 6 10.17 -2.04 12.44
CA SER A 6 10.20 -2.61 13.80
C SER A 6 9.74 -1.63 14.88
N LEU A 7 9.36 -0.41 14.48
CA LEU A 7 8.80 0.58 15.41
C LEU A 7 7.44 0.11 15.95
N LYS A 8 7.12 0.49 17.19
CA LYS A 8 5.86 0.10 17.83
C LYS A 8 4.66 0.69 17.10
N GLU A 9 4.78 1.91 16.61
CA GLU A 9 3.77 2.62 15.85
C GLU A 9 3.51 1.93 14.51
N TYR A 10 4.57 1.42 13.88
CA TYR A 10 4.48 0.64 12.64
C TYR A 10 3.75 -0.67 12.90
N GLU A 11 4.22 -1.45 13.88
CA GLU A 11 3.63 -2.75 14.22
C GLU A 11 2.17 -2.60 14.66
N PHE A 12 1.82 -1.54 15.40
CA PHE A 12 0.43 -1.23 15.74
C PHE A 12 -0.46 -1.04 14.49
N ILE A 13 -0.02 -0.24 13.52
CA ILE A 13 -0.77 -0.04 12.27
C ILE A 13 -0.85 -1.37 11.48
N LEU A 14 0.23 -2.15 11.46
CA LEU A 14 0.29 -3.45 10.81
C LEU A 14 -0.72 -4.44 11.41
N ASP A 15 -0.78 -4.54 12.73
CA ASP A 15 -1.72 -5.39 13.47
C ASP A 15 -3.17 -5.00 13.18
N GLU A 16 -3.47 -3.70 13.25
CA GLU A 16 -4.81 -3.17 13.00
C GLU A 16 -5.28 -3.44 11.57
N VAL A 17 -4.39 -3.24 10.59
CA VAL A 17 -4.70 -3.53 9.18
C VAL A 17 -4.85 -5.03 8.96
N GLN A 18 -3.97 -5.86 9.55
CA GLN A 18 -4.04 -7.31 9.43
C GLN A 18 -5.38 -7.84 9.94
N LEU A 19 -5.77 -7.42 11.14
CA LEU A 19 -6.98 -7.87 11.79
C LEU A 19 -8.24 -7.44 11.03
N LYS A 20 -8.30 -6.17 10.61
CA LYS A 20 -9.50 -5.60 9.97
C LYS A 20 -9.69 -6.02 8.52
N ALA A 21 -8.60 -6.30 7.81
CA ALA A 21 -8.64 -6.76 6.42
C ALA A 21 -8.46 -8.29 6.27
N SER A 22 -8.35 -9.02 7.39
CA SER A 22 -8.14 -10.48 7.42
C SER A 22 -6.98 -10.94 6.52
N LEU A 23 -5.84 -10.24 6.60
CA LEU A 23 -4.68 -10.53 5.77
C LEU A 23 -3.75 -11.57 6.42
N GLU A 24 -3.15 -12.43 5.61
CA GLU A 24 -1.99 -13.20 6.02
C GLU A 24 -0.71 -12.37 5.84
N ILE A 25 0.07 -12.23 6.92
CA ILE A 25 1.31 -11.46 6.93
C ILE A 25 2.46 -12.35 7.37
N ASP A 26 3.51 -12.38 6.56
CA ASP A 26 4.81 -12.90 6.93
C ASP A 26 5.56 -11.86 7.78
N ARG A 27 5.70 -12.17 9.07
CA ARG A 27 6.36 -11.33 10.09
C ARG A 27 7.88 -11.50 10.10
N THR A 28 8.43 -12.43 9.31
CA THR A 28 9.88 -12.58 9.16
C THR A 28 10.49 -11.35 8.49
N ASN A 29 11.82 -11.25 8.53
CA ASN A 29 12.50 -10.16 7.85
C ASN A 29 12.36 -10.36 6.33
N PRO A 30 11.85 -9.36 5.59
CA PRO A 30 11.68 -9.49 4.16
C PRO A 30 13.02 -9.73 3.46
N PRO A 31 13.04 -10.47 2.33
CA PRO A 31 14.23 -10.61 1.50
C PRO A 31 14.79 -9.24 1.07
N LEU A 32 16.10 -9.18 0.82
CA LEU A 32 16.79 -7.94 0.49
C LEU A 32 16.19 -7.25 -0.75
N GLU A 33 15.72 -8.02 -1.73
CA GLU A 33 15.08 -7.53 -2.93
C GLU A 33 13.80 -6.75 -2.61
N VAL A 34 12.98 -7.25 -1.67
CA VAL A 34 11.74 -6.60 -1.24
C VAL A 34 12.06 -5.30 -0.49
N ILE A 35 13.09 -5.33 0.36
CA ILE A 35 13.58 -4.12 1.05
C ILE A 35 14.07 -3.08 0.04
N ASN A 36 14.81 -3.50 -0.99
CA ASN A 36 15.35 -2.62 -2.02
C ASN A 36 14.25 -1.95 -2.87
N LEU A 37 13.12 -2.62 -3.09
CA LEU A 37 11.96 -2.01 -3.75
C LEU A 37 11.42 -0.82 -2.93
N ASP A 38 11.32 -0.96 -1.61
CA ASP A 38 10.85 0.12 -0.75
C ASP A 38 11.87 1.24 -0.61
N LEU A 39 13.16 0.92 -0.54
CA LEU A 39 14.23 1.92 -0.58
C LEU A 39 14.18 2.74 -1.87
N LYS A 40 13.95 2.08 -3.03
CA LYS A 40 13.76 2.76 -4.30
C LYS A 40 12.52 3.66 -4.31
N ARG A 41 11.42 3.24 -3.69
CA ARG A 41 10.21 4.07 -3.56
C ARG A 41 10.46 5.31 -2.72
N LEU A 42 11.19 5.18 -1.60
CA LEU A 42 11.60 6.32 -0.78
C LEU A 42 12.55 7.27 -1.52
N ASP A 43 13.52 6.73 -2.25
CA ASP A 43 14.43 7.53 -3.07
C ASP A 43 13.64 8.31 -4.14
N LEU A 44 12.73 7.65 -4.86
CA LEU A 44 11.89 8.31 -5.87
C LEU A 44 10.90 9.32 -5.28
N SER A 45 10.49 9.16 -4.02
CA SER A 45 9.60 10.11 -3.35
C SER A 45 10.34 11.32 -2.80
N GLN A 46 11.67 11.23 -2.62
CA GLN A 46 12.47 12.27 -1.96
C GLN A 46 11.96 12.61 -0.55
N ILE A 47 11.23 11.68 0.08
CA ILE A 47 10.75 11.79 1.46
C ILE A 47 11.79 11.20 2.38
N LYS A 48 12.12 11.91 3.47
CA LYS A 48 13.02 11.37 4.48
C LYS A 48 12.29 10.35 5.33
N ILE A 49 12.98 9.29 5.75
CA ILE A 49 12.33 8.24 6.52
C ILE A 49 11.83 8.76 7.87
N GLU A 50 12.48 9.78 8.43
CA GLU A 50 12.10 10.47 9.65
C GLU A 50 10.74 11.18 9.51
N ASP A 51 10.43 11.73 8.33
CA ASP A 51 9.12 12.33 8.06
C ASP A 51 8.00 11.29 8.14
N LEU A 52 8.30 10.03 7.81
CA LEU A 52 7.36 8.92 7.97
C LEU A 52 7.23 8.47 9.42
N PHE A 53 8.26 8.67 10.27
CA PHE A 53 8.16 8.35 11.70
C PHE A 53 7.13 9.27 12.35
N ASP A 54 7.23 10.57 12.10
CA ASP A 54 6.29 11.56 12.62
C ASP A 54 4.87 11.28 12.10
N LEU A 55 4.76 10.95 10.80
CA LEU A 55 3.48 10.67 10.16
C LEU A 55 2.73 9.50 10.83
N ILE A 56 3.39 8.37 11.07
CA ILE A 56 2.74 7.20 11.68
C ILE A 56 2.42 7.42 13.16
N ALA A 57 3.20 8.26 13.84
CA ALA A 57 2.95 8.59 15.24
C ALA A 57 1.74 9.53 15.41
N THR A 58 1.53 10.50 14.51
CA THR A 58 0.43 11.48 14.66
C THR A 58 -0.89 11.04 14.02
N ASP A 59 -0.85 10.28 12.92
CA ASP A 59 -2.01 10.05 12.05
C ASP A 59 -2.45 8.58 11.98
N SER A 60 -1.99 7.73 12.90
CA SER A 60 -2.20 6.27 12.85
C SER A 60 -3.63 5.86 12.51
N ALA A 61 -4.65 6.41 13.19
CA ALA A 61 -6.05 6.11 12.93
C ALA A 61 -6.49 6.44 11.49
N LYS A 62 -6.10 7.61 10.96
CA LYS A 62 -6.44 8.03 9.58
C LYS A 62 -5.70 7.22 8.54
N ILE A 63 -4.44 6.88 8.80
CA ILE A 63 -3.62 6.01 7.97
C ILE A 63 -4.26 4.62 7.87
N ILE A 64 -4.69 4.04 9.01
CA ILE A 64 -5.39 2.76 9.04
C ILE A 64 -6.65 2.83 8.16
N SER A 65 -7.49 3.85 8.33
CA SER A 65 -8.69 4.02 7.48
C SER A 65 -8.35 4.16 6.00
N PHE A 66 -7.30 4.90 5.65
CA PHE A 66 -6.82 5.06 4.28
C PHE A 66 -6.42 3.73 3.65
N ILE A 67 -5.62 2.94 4.37
CA ILE A 67 -5.15 1.63 3.92
C ILE A 67 -6.33 0.68 3.71
N LEU A 68 -7.26 0.61 4.67
CA LEU A 68 -8.41 -0.31 4.59
C LEU A 68 -9.32 -0.01 3.39
N ILE A 69 -9.67 1.26 3.15
CA ILE A 69 -10.47 1.65 1.98
C ILE A 69 -9.75 1.30 0.67
N LYS A 70 -8.42 1.49 0.65
CA LYS A 70 -7.61 1.18 -0.52
C LYS A 70 -7.53 -0.33 -0.77
N LEU A 71 -7.31 -1.13 0.26
CA LEU A 71 -7.33 -2.59 0.18
C LEU A 71 -8.69 -3.10 -0.29
N GLU A 72 -9.79 -2.61 0.28
CA GLU A 72 -11.14 -2.99 -0.15
C GLU A 72 -11.36 -2.69 -1.64
N LYS A 73 -10.87 -1.54 -2.12
CA LYS A 73 -11.07 -1.12 -3.51
C LYS A 73 -10.24 -1.91 -4.53
N TYR A 74 -8.99 -2.23 -4.21
CA TYR A 74 -8.04 -2.78 -5.18
C TYR A 74 -7.68 -4.24 -4.95
N LEU A 75 -7.72 -4.74 -3.71
CA LEU A 75 -7.36 -6.11 -3.39
C LEU A 75 -8.57 -7.06 -3.43
N ASN A 76 -9.76 -6.61 -3.01
CA ASN A 76 -10.97 -7.45 -3.01
C ASN A 76 -11.62 -7.64 -4.40
N LYS A 77 -11.04 -7.04 -5.45
CA LYS A 77 -11.43 -7.39 -6.81
C LYS A 77 -10.72 -8.68 -7.17
N LYS A 78 -11.38 -9.83 -7.00
CA LYS A 78 -11.04 -11.04 -7.75
C LYS A 78 -10.92 -10.61 -9.20
N GLU A 79 -9.71 -10.61 -9.74
CA GLU A 79 -9.53 -10.48 -11.18
C GLU A 79 -10.26 -11.65 -11.81
N VAL A 80 -11.47 -11.41 -12.32
CA VAL A 80 -12.09 -12.31 -13.27
C VAL A 80 -11.20 -12.22 -14.49
N GLN A 81 -10.25 -13.15 -14.62
CA GLN A 81 -9.51 -13.32 -15.86
C GLN A 81 -10.53 -13.68 -16.93
N GLU A 82 -10.93 -12.68 -17.72
CA GLU A 82 -11.67 -12.94 -18.96
C GLU A 82 -10.67 -13.56 -19.95
N TYR A 83 -10.64 -14.89 -19.98
CA TYR A 83 -9.91 -15.62 -20.99
C TYR A 83 -10.53 -15.33 -22.38
N PRO A 84 -9.72 -15.17 -23.44
CA PRO A 84 -10.22 -15.02 -24.80
C PRO A 84 -11.11 -16.21 -25.18
N LYS A 85 -12.21 -15.97 -25.90
CA LYS A 85 -13.08 -17.04 -26.44
C LYS A 85 -12.24 -18.10 -27.17
N GLY A 86 -12.26 -19.33 -26.65
CA GLY A 86 -11.50 -20.47 -27.17
C GLY A 86 -10.39 -20.98 -26.25
N TYR A 87 -10.08 -20.27 -25.17
CA TYR A 87 -9.27 -20.78 -24.06
C TYR A 87 -10.20 -21.02 -22.86
N GLU A 88 -10.87 -22.16 -22.83
CA GLU A 88 -11.41 -22.67 -21.58
C GLU A 88 -10.22 -23.21 -20.78
N PRO A 89 -9.96 -22.73 -19.55
CA PRO A 89 -8.97 -23.40 -18.71
C PRO A 89 -9.46 -24.83 -18.44
N ASP A 90 -8.57 -25.81 -18.64
CA ASP A 90 -8.72 -27.12 -17.98
C ASP A 90 -8.94 -26.82 -16.49
N GLU A 91 -10.00 -27.39 -15.91
CA GLU A 91 -10.50 -27.21 -14.54
C GLU A 91 -9.68 -26.24 -13.68
N ALA A 92 -10.29 -25.09 -13.33
CA ALA A 92 -9.69 -24.07 -12.49
C ALA A 92 -8.80 -24.69 -11.42
N ASP A 93 -7.49 -24.52 -11.56
CA ASP A 93 -6.52 -25.03 -10.60
C ASP A 93 -6.81 -24.34 -9.26
N ASP A 94 -7.54 -25.04 -8.39
CA ASP A 94 -7.87 -24.61 -7.03
C ASP A 94 -6.59 -24.40 -6.18
N ASN A 95 -5.39 -24.66 -6.72
CA ASN A 95 -4.10 -24.45 -6.08
C ASN A 95 -3.48 -23.06 -6.27
N ILE A 96 -4.22 -22.03 -6.69
CA ILE A 96 -3.71 -20.64 -6.62
C ILE A 96 -3.58 -20.24 -5.14
N LYS A 97 -2.42 -20.56 -4.54
CA LYS A 97 -2.07 -20.16 -3.19
C LYS A 97 -1.69 -18.68 -3.18
N VAL A 98 -2.55 -17.84 -2.61
CA VAL A 98 -2.21 -16.45 -2.32
C VAL A 98 -1.06 -16.46 -1.31
N LEU A 99 0.07 -15.87 -1.68
CA LEU A 99 1.21 -15.74 -0.77
C LEU A 99 0.93 -14.64 0.27
N PRO A 100 1.38 -14.82 1.51
CA PRO A 100 1.24 -13.80 2.54
C PRO A 100 2.01 -12.53 2.18
N PHE A 101 1.52 -11.38 2.65
CA PHE A 101 2.23 -10.12 2.50
C PHE A 101 3.45 -10.10 3.42
N TYR A 102 4.60 -9.62 2.94
CA TYR A 102 5.70 -9.30 3.84
C TYR A 102 5.31 -8.14 4.77
N LYS A 103 5.78 -8.16 6.02
CA LYS A 103 5.46 -7.12 7.01
C LYS A 103 5.73 -5.68 6.56
N ASN A 104 6.63 -5.44 5.60
CA ASN A 104 6.92 -4.12 5.03
C ASN A 104 5.92 -3.65 3.95
N PHE A 105 4.84 -4.38 3.67
CA PHE A 105 3.92 -4.03 2.57
C PHE A 105 3.21 -2.67 2.74
N LEU A 106 3.23 -2.07 3.94
CA LEU A 106 2.61 -0.77 4.22
C LEU A 106 3.41 0.43 3.73
N ILE A 107 4.71 0.28 3.41
CA ILE A 107 5.57 1.40 3.02
C ILE A 107 4.98 2.25 1.88
N PRO A 108 4.48 1.67 0.76
CA PRO A 108 3.90 2.46 -0.32
C PRO A 108 2.69 3.28 0.13
N TYR A 109 1.89 2.76 1.06
CA TYR A 109 0.71 3.44 1.58
C TYR A 109 1.08 4.66 2.42
N PHE A 110 2.15 4.57 3.21
CA PHE A 110 2.64 5.70 4.00
C PHE A 110 3.19 6.81 3.12
N ILE A 111 3.94 6.48 2.07
CA ILE A 111 4.44 7.46 1.10
C ILE A 111 3.28 8.19 0.41
N GLU A 112 2.29 7.45 -0.08
CA GLU A 112 1.11 8.06 -0.70
C GLU A 112 0.32 8.94 0.26
N TYR A 113 0.08 8.47 1.49
CA TYR A 113 -0.60 9.25 2.53
C TYR A 113 0.19 10.52 2.89
N TYR A 114 1.52 10.44 2.96
CA TYR A 114 2.38 11.61 3.17
C TYR A 114 2.17 12.67 2.09
N TYR A 115 2.18 12.27 0.81
CA TYR A 115 1.89 13.20 -0.28
C TYR A 115 0.50 13.80 -0.16
N LEU A 116 -0.52 12.98 0.09
CA LEU A 116 -1.90 13.45 0.22
C LEU A 116 -2.05 14.50 1.33
N LYS A 117 -1.32 14.34 2.44
CA LYS A 117 -1.34 15.25 3.58
C LYS A 117 -0.53 16.53 3.34
N ASN A 118 0.68 16.40 2.82
CA ASN A 118 1.66 17.49 2.85
C ASN A 118 1.90 18.15 1.49
N LYS A 119 1.80 17.40 0.38
CA LYS A 119 2.14 17.84 -0.98
C LYS A 119 1.22 17.20 -2.03
N PRO A 120 -0.11 17.39 -1.94
CA PRO A 120 -1.07 16.66 -2.77
C PRO A 120 -0.90 16.96 -4.28
N GLU A 121 -0.38 18.13 -4.64
CA GLU A 121 -0.04 18.52 -6.01
C GLU A 121 1.11 17.69 -6.62
N GLU A 122 2.03 17.18 -5.80
CA GLU A 122 3.20 16.41 -6.25
C GLU A 122 2.92 14.90 -6.40
N LEU A 123 1.82 14.40 -5.82
CA LEU A 123 1.48 12.97 -5.83
C LEU A 123 1.46 12.37 -7.24
N CYS A 124 0.84 13.04 -8.20
CA CYS A 124 0.76 12.53 -9.57
C CYS A 124 2.15 12.39 -10.22
N SER A 125 3.08 13.31 -9.92
CA SER A 125 4.46 13.26 -10.43
C SER A 125 5.22 12.08 -9.84
N TYR A 126 5.05 11.82 -8.54
CA TYR A 126 5.59 10.63 -7.89
C TYR A 126 5.04 9.33 -8.48
N LEU A 127 3.73 9.23 -8.68
CA LEU A 127 3.11 8.06 -9.30
C LEU A 127 3.63 7.81 -10.74
N LEU A 128 3.89 8.88 -11.49
CA LEU A 128 4.51 8.78 -12.81
C LEU A 128 5.97 8.31 -12.75
N SER A 129 6.75 8.73 -11.75
CA SER A 129 8.14 8.27 -11.57
C SER A 129 8.20 6.77 -11.23
N LEU A 130 7.20 6.26 -10.52
CA LEU A 130 6.98 4.83 -10.29
C LEU A 130 6.47 4.05 -11.51
N ARG A 131 6.15 4.75 -12.62
CA ARG A 131 5.50 4.17 -13.81
C ARG A 131 4.15 3.51 -13.49
N THR A 132 3.41 4.05 -12.53
CA THR A 132 2.08 3.53 -12.14
C THR A 132 1.11 3.62 -13.33
N PRO A 133 0.45 2.52 -13.73
CA PRO A 133 -0.58 2.55 -14.77
C PRO A 133 -1.71 3.51 -14.40
N ALA A 134 -2.20 4.26 -15.39
CA ALA A 134 -3.27 5.24 -15.21
C ALA A 134 -3.03 6.22 -14.04
N ALA A 135 -1.78 6.64 -13.80
CA ALA A 135 -1.37 7.48 -12.66
C ALA A 135 -2.29 8.69 -12.40
N LYS A 136 -2.75 9.40 -13.44
CA LYS A 136 -3.67 10.55 -13.30
C LYS A 136 -5.03 10.16 -12.72
N LYS A 137 -5.56 8.99 -13.10
CA LYS A 137 -6.82 8.46 -12.55
C LYS A 137 -6.59 8.03 -11.11
N TYR A 138 -5.48 7.35 -10.86
CA TYR A 138 -5.12 6.88 -9.53
C TYR A 138 -4.93 8.04 -8.54
N ASP A 139 -4.21 9.09 -8.91
CA ASP A 139 -4.05 10.33 -8.13
C ASP A 139 -5.40 10.92 -7.69
N LYS A 140 -6.35 11.07 -8.61
CA LYS A 140 -7.69 11.57 -8.31
C LYS A 140 -8.44 10.67 -7.34
N GLU A 141 -8.30 9.35 -7.50
CA GLU A 141 -8.92 8.36 -6.63
C GLU A 141 -8.35 8.41 -5.22
N LEU A 142 -7.03 8.50 -5.07
CA LEU A 142 -6.36 8.62 -3.77
C LEU A 142 -6.76 9.92 -3.05
N LYS A 143 -6.82 11.04 -3.76
CA LYS A 143 -7.30 12.34 -3.22
C LYS A 143 -8.76 12.25 -2.76
N SER A 144 -9.60 11.54 -3.50
CA SER A 144 -11.01 11.32 -3.11
C SER A 144 -11.12 10.50 -1.82
N ILE A 145 -10.34 9.42 -1.69
CA ILE A 145 -10.27 8.61 -0.46
C ILE A 145 -9.81 9.46 0.71
N TYR A 146 -8.72 10.21 0.54
CA TYR A 146 -8.17 11.09 1.58
C TYR A 146 -9.16 12.15 2.05
N LYS A 147 -9.88 12.79 1.11
CA LYS A 147 -10.92 13.77 1.43
C LYS A 147 -12.03 13.14 2.27
N LYS A 148 -12.50 11.93 1.90
CA LYS A 148 -13.54 11.21 2.64
C LYS A 148 -13.16 10.95 4.10
N ILE A 149 -11.91 10.58 4.35
CA ILE A 149 -11.40 10.29 5.70
C ILE A 149 -11.29 11.55 6.56
N ASN A 150 -10.94 12.69 5.95
CA ASN A 150 -10.80 13.96 6.67
C ASN A 150 -12.10 14.78 6.78
N SER A 151 -13.18 14.32 6.15
CA SER A 151 -14.53 14.88 6.30
C SER A 151 -15.39 14.15 7.33
N LEU A 152 -14.86 13.08 7.95
CA LEU A 152 -15.45 12.34 9.06
C LEU A 152 -14.96 12.92 10.39
#